data_AF-A0A8J7FSD3-F1
#
_entry.id   AF-A0A8J7FSD3-F1
#
_cell.length_a   1.000
_cell.length_b   1.000
_cell.length_c   1.000
_cell.angle_alpha   90.00
_cell.angle_beta   90.00
_cell.angle_gamma   90.00
#
_symmetry.space_group_name_H-M   'P 1'
#
loop_
_entity.id
_entity.type
_entity.pdbx_description
1 polymer ?
#
loop_
_entity_poly.entity_id
_entity_poly.type
_entity_poly.pdbx_seq_one_letter_code
_entity_poly.pdbx_strand_id
1 'polypeptide(L)'
;MMESLKKYGVDIISYLFILLFVYAAISKVMDFETFQVQLGQSPILSAYAGVISYGVIATELIIAGLFIFKRTRLVAYYGGYMLMVAFTVYIYLILNFSDYIPCSCGGILEKMGWTEHLVFNVIFVVFALVGILFLSPFSKKNATSIIVAGIIAIGSMITLFFNSEYIIKQENNFTRRYLPHPIIEQEAINLGANSYYFAGLDAHKIYLGNYTAPLILTSINLDLKDVEKHRIELEQSNFNFRAITIKVFEDEFYVYDGNVPVIFKGCLPNYRAEMMHIKYTSETILRL
;
A
#
# COMPACT_ATOMS: atom_id res chain seq x y z
N MET A 1 -47.88 5.93 -24.12
CA MET A 1 -46.75 6.77 -23.63
C MET A 1 -45.93 6.05 -22.55
N MET A 2 -46.55 5.60 -21.45
CA MET A 2 -45.85 4.99 -20.30
C MET A 2 -45.13 3.66 -20.60
N GLU A 3 -45.65 2.81 -21.48
CA GLU A 3 -44.96 1.57 -21.89
C GLU A 3 -43.72 1.83 -22.74
N SER A 4 -43.75 2.87 -23.56
CA SER A 4 -42.62 3.30 -24.38
C SER A 4 -41.47 3.80 -23.49
N LEU A 5 -41.78 4.62 -22.48
CA LEU A 5 -40.82 5.10 -21.47
C LEU A 5 -40.16 3.96 -20.70
N LYS A 6 -40.93 2.94 -20.26
CA LYS A 6 -40.37 1.76 -19.58
C LYS A 6 -39.40 0.99 -20.48
N LYS A 7 -39.78 0.78 -21.74
CA LYS A 7 -38.95 0.07 -22.72
C LYS A 7 -37.62 0.80 -22.98
N TYR A 8 -37.67 2.12 -23.22
CA TYR A 8 -36.47 2.92 -23.39
C TYR A 8 -35.59 2.95 -22.13
N GLY A 9 -36.19 3.07 -20.94
CA GLY A 9 -35.45 3.01 -19.68
C GLY A 9 -34.70 1.69 -19.49
N VAL A 10 -35.35 0.57 -19.80
CA VAL A 10 -34.72 -0.75 -19.78
C VAL A 10 -33.57 -0.85 -20.80
N ASP A 11 -33.76 -0.33 -22.02
CA ASP A 11 -32.71 -0.34 -23.04
C ASP A 11 -31.49 0.49 -22.61
N ILE A 12 -31.71 1.71 -22.11
CA ILE A 12 -30.65 2.62 -21.64
C ILE A 12 -29.87 1.98 -20.49
N ILE A 13 -30.55 1.48 -19.46
CA ILE A 13 -29.89 0.85 -18.32
C ILE A 13 -29.10 -0.39 -18.77
N SER A 14 -29.65 -1.19 -19.68
CA SER A 14 -28.92 -2.36 -20.21
C SER A 14 -27.63 -1.96 -20.91
N TYR A 15 -27.63 -0.90 -21.73
CA TYR A 15 -26.41 -0.42 -22.38
C TYR A 15 -25.39 0.13 -21.39
N LEU A 16 -25.82 0.79 -20.31
CA LEU A 16 -24.94 1.22 -19.23
C LEU A 16 -24.25 0.03 -18.55
N PHE A 17 -24.99 -1.05 -18.26
CA PHE A 17 -24.40 -2.27 -17.70
C PHE A 17 -23.44 -2.97 -18.65
N ILE A 18 -23.78 -3.04 -19.95
CA ILE A 18 -22.89 -3.61 -20.97
C ILE A 18 -21.58 -2.81 -21.00
N LEU A 19 -21.67 -1.48 -21.09
CA LEU A 19 -20.49 -0.61 -21.10
C LEU A 19 -19.64 -0.82 -19.86
N LEU A 20 -20.26 -0.80 -18.67
CA LEU A 20 -19.57 -0.98 -17.40
C LEU A 20 -18.85 -2.33 -17.31
N PHE A 21 -19.56 -3.43 -17.56
CA PHE A 21 -18.98 -4.77 -17.39
C PHE A 21 -17.95 -5.12 -18.45
N VAL A 22 -18.16 -4.71 -19.71
CA VAL A 22 -17.18 -4.92 -20.77
C VAL A 22 -15.92 -4.09 -20.48
N TYR A 23 -16.07 -2.83 -20.10
CA TYR A 23 -14.95 -1.98 -19.72
C TYR A 23 -14.16 -2.57 -18.54
N ALA A 24 -14.87 -2.95 -17.48
CA ALA A 24 -14.26 -3.51 -16.28
C ALA A 24 -13.53 -4.83 -16.57
N ALA A 25 -14.14 -5.73 -17.35
CA ALA A 25 -13.52 -7.00 -17.72
C ALA A 25 -12.28 -6.81 -18.61
N ILE A 26 -12.36 -5.97 -19.64
CA ILE A 26 -11.22 -5.69 -20.53
C ILE A 26 -10.08 -5.04 -19.74
N SER A 27 -10.37 -4.06 -18.88
CA SER A 27 -9.35 -3.43 -18.05
C SER A 27 -8.62 -4.44 -17.16
N LYS A 28 -9.34 -5.42 -16.59
CA LYS A 28 -8.74 -6.49 -15.77
C LYS A 28 -7.95 -7.50 -16.60
N VAL A 29 -8.37 -7.80 -17.83
CA VAL A 29 -7.63 -8.71 -18.72
C VAL A 29 -6.33 -8.08 -19.19
N MET A 30 -6.34 -6.78 -19.51
CA MET A 30 -5.15 -6.06 -19.98
C MET A 30 -4.03 -6.00 -18.93
N ASP A 31 -4.39 -5.96 -17.65
CA ASP A 31 -3.44 -5.93 -16.53
C ASP A 31 -3.78 -7.02 -15.49
N PHE A 32 -3.85 -8.26 -15.99
CA PHE A 32 -4.32 -9.40 -15.20
C PHE A 32 -3.40 -9.73 -14.01
N GLU A 33 -2.08 -9.60 -14.20
CA GLU A 33 -1.11 -9.87 -13.12
C GLU A 33 -1.32 -8.89 -11.96
N THR A 34 -1.42 -7.59 -12.24
CA THR A 34 -1.66 -6.57 -11.22
C THR A 34 -3.02 -6.77 -10.54
N PHE A 35 -4.07 -7.07 -11.31
CA PHE A 35 -5.39 -7.39 -10.77
C PHE A 35 -5.36 -8.60 -9.83
N GLN A 36 -4.69 -9.68 -10.23
CA GLN A 36 -4.57 -10.89 -9.40
C GLN A 36 -3.74 -10.62 -8.13
N VAL A 37 -2.65 -9.86 -8.23
CA VAL A 37 -1.83 -9.47 -7.07
C VAL A 37 -2.66 -8.65 -6.08
N GLN A 38 -3.47 -7.72 -6.55
CA GLN A 38 -4.31 -6.90 -5.66
C GLN A 38 -5.46 -7.66 -5.03
N LEU A 39 -6.08 -8.60 -5.75
CA LEU A 39 -6.99 -9.56 -5.12
C LEU A 39 -6.27 -10.40 -4.05
N GLY A 40 -5.00 -10.75 -4.31
CA GLY A 40 -4.09 -11.38 -3.36
C GLY A 40 -3.76 -10.54 -2.13
N GLN A 41 -3.84 -9.21 -2.26
CA GLN A 41 -3.70 -8.26 -1.17
C GLN A 41 -5.02 -8.01 -0.43
N SER A 42 -6.16 -8.50 -0.91
CA SER A 42 -7.41 -8.33 -0.17
C SER A 42 -7.50 -9.36 0.96
N PRO A 43 -7.67 -8.98 2.24
CA PRO A 43 -7.81 -9.96 3.34
C PRO A 43 -8.94 -10.97 3.09
N ILE A 44 -9.97 -10.53 2.38
CA ILE A 44 -11.20 -11.28 2.10
C ILE A 44 -11.01 -12.29 0.95
N LEU A 45 -10.17 -11.95 -0.04
CA LEU A 45 -10.06 -12.70 -1.30
C LEU A 45 -8.69 -13.32 -1.51
N SER A 46 -7.69 -13.02 -0.67
CA SER A 46 -6.30 -13.45 -0.84
C SER A 46 -6.16 -14.97 -0.95
N ALA A 47 -6.88 -15.73 -0.12
CA ALA A 47 -6.88 -17.21 -0.16
C ALA A 47 -7.39 -17.78 -1.49
N TYR A 48 -8.18 -17.00 -2.24
CA TYR A 48 -8.84 -17.43 -3.46
C TYR A 48 -8.49 -16.57 -4.68
N ALA A 49 -7.46 -15.72 -4.59
CA ALA A 49 -7.15 -14.70 -5.60
C ALA A 49 -6.99 -15.29 -7.00
N GLY A 50 -6.37 -16.47 -7.12
CA GLY A 50 -6.26 -17.20 -8.38
C GLY A 50 -7.63 -17.53 -8.98
N VAL A 51 -8.49 -18.26 -8.27
CA VAL A 51 -9.80 -18.68 -8.80
C VAL A 51 -10.75 -17.50 -8.99
N ILE A 52 -10.78 -16.56 -8.05
CA ILE A 52 -11.69 -15.42 -8.07
C ILE A 52 -11.32 -14.42 -9.18
N SER A 53 -10.03 -14.25 -9.50
CA SER A 53 -9.61 -13.35 -10.58
C SER A 53 -10.23 -13.77 -11.93
N TYR A 54 -10.12 -15.04 -12.32
CA TYR A 54 -10.78 -15.57 -13.51
C TYR A 54 -12.30 -15.55 -13.39
N GLY A 55 -12.84 -15.91 -12.22
CA GLY A 55 -14.28 -15.98 -11.98
C GLY A 55 -14.98 -14.64 -12.14
N VAL A 56 -14.39 -13.56 -11.65
CA VAL A 56 -14.93 -12.20 -11.78
C VAL A 56 -14.99 -11.77 -13.25
N ILE A 57 -13.87 -11.91 -13.99
CA ILE A 57 -13.81 -11.53 -15.41
C ILE A 57 -14.83 -12.33 -16.23
N ALA A 58 -14.92 -13.64 -16.01
CA ALA A 58 -15.88 -14.49 -16.71
C ALA A 58 -17.32 -14.07 -16.39
N THR A 59 -17.63 -13.80 -15.12
CA THR A 59 -18.98 -13.40 -14.70
C THR A 59 -19.38 -12.05 -15.29
N GLU A 60 -18.48 -11.07 -15.31
CA GLU A 60 -18.70 -9.76 -15.92
C GLU A 60 -19.03 -9.88 -17.43
N LEU A 61 -18.24 -10.66 -18.17
CA LEU A 61 -18.46 -10.88 -19.61
C LEU A 61 -19.75 -11.68 -19.89
N ILE A 62 -20.06 -12.71 -19.08
CA ILE A 62 -21.29 -13.48 -19.21
C ILE A 62 -22.50 -12.57 -18.99
N ILE A 63 -22.51 -11.77 -17.93
CA ILE A 63 -23.63 -10.86 -17.64
C ILE A 63 -23.77 -9.82 -18.76
N ALA A 64 -22.66 -9.24 -19.24
CA ALA A 64 -22.68 -8.33 -20.38
C ALA A 64 -23.30 -8.98 -21.63
N GLY A 65 -22.91 -10.22 -21.94
CA GLY A 65 -23.49 -11.00 -23.04
C GLY A 65 -24.99 -11.26 -22.87
N LEU A 66 -25.45 -11.54 -21.64
CA LEU A 66 -26.87 -11.74 -21.34
C LEU A 66 -27.70 -10.46 -21.52
N PHE A 67 -27.12 -9.27 -21.35
CA PHE A 67 -27.83 -8.00 -21.59
C PHE A 67 -28.10 -7.72 -23.08
N ILE A 68 -27.35 -8.34 -23.99
CA ILE A 68 -27.50 -8.15 -25.45
C ILE A 68 -28.83 -8.75 -25.93
N PHE A 69 -29.23 -9.92 -25.42
CA PHE A 69 -30.44 -10.61 -25.86
C PHE A 69 -31.65 -10.24 -25.01
N LYS A 70 -32.73 -9.80 -25.68
CA LYS A 70 -34.00 -9.42 -25.02
C LYS A 70 -34.59 -10.53 -24.15
N ARG A 71 -34.42 -11.79 -24.55
CA ARG A 71 -34.94 -12.98 -23.84
C ARG A 71 -34.24 -13.22 -22.50
N THR A 72 -32.94 -12.94 -22.41
CA THR A 72 -32.11 -13.16 -21.21
C THR A 72 -32.01 -11.94 -20.31
N ARG A 73 -32.60 -10.80 -20.72
CA ARG A 73 -32.40 -9.52 -20.06
C ARG A 73 -32.82 -9.51 -18.59
N LEU A 74 -33.92 -10.18 -18.23
CA LEU A 74 -34.33 -10.28 -16.83
C LEU A 74 -33.26 -11.04 -16.00
N VAL A 75 -32.71 -12.12 -16.55
CA VAL A 75 -31.62 -12.88 -15.92
C VAL A 75 -30.36 -12.01 -15.80
N ALA A 76 -30.04 -11.22 -16.83
CA ALA A 76 -28.92 -10.28 -16.82
C ALA A 76 -29.08 -9.22 -15.72
N TYR A 77 -30.29 -8.70 -15.52
CA TYR A 77 -30.59 -7.76 -14.43
C TYR A 77 -30.43 -8.38 -13.04
N TYR A 78 -30.90 -9.62 -12.82
CA TYR A 78 -30.66 -10.32 -11.56
C TYR A 78 -29.18 -10.63 -11.34
N GLY A 79 -28.45 -11.05 -12.39
CA GLY A 79 -27.01 -11.29 -12.34
C GLY A 79 -26.23 -10.01 -12.01
N GLY A 80 -26.54 -8.91 -12.70
CA GLY A 80 -25.94 -7.60 -12.45
C GLY A 80 -26.28 -7.08 -11.05
N TYR A 81 -27.52 -7.26 -10.58
CA TYR A 81 -27.93 -6.92 -9.21
C TYR A 81 -27.10 -7.69 -8.17
N MET A 82 -27.02 -9.02 -8.28
CA MET A 82 -26.25 -9.83 -7.33
C MET A 82 -24.76 -9.48 -7.34
N LEU A 83 -24.18 -9.27 -8.52
CA LEU A 83 -22.76 -8.92 -8.65
C LEU A 83 -22.47 -7.53 -8.06
N MET A 84 -23.32 -6.54 -8.33
CA MET A 84 -23.18 -5.20 -7.75
C MET A 84 -23.37 -5.19 -6.23
N VAL A 85 -24.31 -5.98 -5.70
CA VAL A 85 -24.47 -6.15 -4.24
C VAL A 85 -23.23 -6.82 -3.65
N ALA A 86 -22.71 -7.88 -4.26
CA ALA A 86 -21.50 -8.55 -3.79
C ALA A 86 -20.30 -7.60 -3.76
N PHE A 87 -20.08 -6.81 -4.82
CA PHE A 87 -19.02 -5.79 -4.85
C PHE A 87 -19.24 -4.67 -3.82
N THR A 88 -20.49 -4.27 -3.57
CA THR A 88 -20.81 -3.27 -2.54
C THR A 88 -20.45 -3.80 -1.15
N VAL A 89 -20.82 -5.03 -0.83
CA VAL A 89 -20.49 -5.68 0.45
C VAL A 89 -18.98 -5.85 0.58
N TYR A 90 -18.31 -6.29 -0.48
CA TYR A 90 -16.85 -6.39 -0.52
C TYR A 90 -16.15 -5.08 -0.14
N ILE A 91 -16.52 -3.98 -0.80
CA ILE A 91 -15.95 -2.64 -0.52
C ILE A 91 -16.28 -2.20 0.90
N TYR A 92 -17.52 -2.41 1.35
CA TYR A 92 -17.94 -2.06 2.70
C TYR A 92 -17.13 -2.81 3.77
N LEU A 93 -16.90 -4.12 3.57
CA LEU A 93 -16.11 -4.93 4.49
C LEU A 93 -14.65 -4.46 4.53
N ILE A 94 -14.05 -4.12 3.39
CA ILE A 94 -12.69 -3.57 3.36
C ILE A 94 -12.62 -2.24 4.13
N LEU A 95 -13.55 -1.32 3.87
CA LEU A 95 -13.50 0.01 4.49
C LEU A 95 -13.73 0.02 6.00
N ASN A 96 -14.44 -0.96 6.56
CA ASN A 96 -14.83 -0.97 7.98
C ASN A 96 -14.12 -2.05 8.80
N PHE A 97 -13.64 -3.12 8.17
CA PHE A 97 -13.10 -4.30 8.86
C PHE A 97 -11.70 -4.71 8.38
N SER A 98 -11.13 -4.06 7.37
CA SER A 98 -9.74 -4.31 6.96
C SER A 98 -8.80 -3.27 7.57
N ASP A 99 -7.67 -3.74 8.10
CA ASP A 99 -6.61 -2.88 8.65
C ASP A 99 -5.88 -2.08 7.54
N TYR A 100 -6.04 -2.49 6.28
CA TYR A 100 -5.41 -1.84 5.13
C TYR A 100 -6.32 -1.88 3.90
N ILE A 101 -6.23 -0.82 3.10
CA ILE A 101 -6.99 -0.66 1.88
C ILE A 101 -6.02 -0.93 0.72
N PRO A 102 -6.24 -1.96 -0.12
CA PRO A 102 -5.35 -2.22 -1.25
C PRO A 102 -5.41 -1.06 -2.26
N CYS A 103 -4.40 -0.97 -3.13
CA CYS A 103 -4.52 -0.10 -4.29
C CYS A 103 -5.67 -0.62 -5.19
N SER A 104 -6.48 0.29 -5.70
CA SER A 104 -7.59 -0.02 -6.61
C SER A 104 -7.01 -0.25 -8.01
N CYS A 105 -7.45 -1.24 -8.78
CA CYS A 105 -6.98 -1.41 -10.18
C CYS A 105 -8.14 -1.90 -11.04
N GLY A 106 -8.64 -0.96 -11.80
CA GLY A 106 -9.86 -1.08 -12.61
C GLY A 106 -9.90 -0.02 -13.71
N GLY A 107 -8.74 0.49 -14.13
CA GLY A 107 -8.63 1.52 -15.16
C GLY A 107 -9.11 2.89 -14.66
N ILE A 108 -10.11 3.48 -15.32
CA ILE A 108 -10.71 4.76 -14.90
C ILE A 108 -11.34 4.64 -13.52
N LEU A 109 -11.82 3.44 -13.15
CA LEU A 109 -12.36 3.19 -11.82
C LEU A 109 -11.24 3.30 -10.76
N GLU A 110 -10.00 2.89 -11.03
CA GLU A 110 -8.90 3.04 -10.06
C GLU A 110 -8.62 4.48 -9.62
N LYS A 111 -8.95 5.47 -10.45
CA LYS A 111 -8.77 6.89 -10.13
C LYS A 111 -9.82 7.44 -9.16
N MET A 112 -10.91 6.72 -8.90
CA MET A 112 -11.93 7.11 -7.95
C MET A 112 -11.58 6.62 -6.54
N GLY A 113 -11.90 7.43 -5.54
CA GLY A 113 -11.77 7.06 -4.14
C GLY A 113 -12.69 5.89 -3.78
N TRP A 114 -12.32 5.13 -2.74
CA TRP A 114 -13.09 3.95 -2.31
C TRP A 114 -14.54 4.26 -1.90
N THR A 115 -14.78 5.44 -1.33
CA THR A 115 -16.13 5.92 -1.01
C THR A 115 -16.92 6.29 -2.27
N GLU A 116 -16.27 6.89 -3.27
CA GLU A 116 -16.88 7.21 -4.57
C GLU A 116 -17.25 5.91 -5.31
N HIS A 117 -16.39 4.89 -5.25
CA HIS A 117 -16.68 3.54 -5.73
C HIS A 117 -17.88 2.89 -5.06
N LEU A 118 -17.99 3.01 -3.74
CA LEU A 118 -19.14 2.50 -3.02
C LEU A 118 -20.44 3.16 -3.50
N VAL A 119 -20.44 4.49 -3.62
CA VAL A 119 -21.59 5.26 -4.13
C VAL A 119 -21.92 4.85 -5.57
N PHE A 120 -20.92 4.72 -6.43
CA PHE A 120 -21.07 4.28 -7.81
C PHE A 120 -21.75 2.90 -7.89
N ASN A 121 -21.28 1.92 -7.12
CA ASN A 121 -21.87 0.59 -7.08
C ASN A 121 -23.32 0.62 -6.57
N VAL A 122 -23.61 1.40 -5.52
CA VAL A 122 -24.99 1.56 -5.00
C VAL A 122 -25.92 2.15 -6.05
N ILE A 123 -25.47 3.11 -6.86
CA ILE A 123 -26.25 3.64 -7.99
C ILE A 123 -26.59 2.53 -8.99
N PHE A 124 -25.62 1.69 -9.34
CA PHE A 124 -25.86 0.55 -10.24
C PHE A 124 -26.77 -0.52 -9.62
N VAL A 125 -26.72 -0.75 -8.30
CA VAL A 125 -27.71 -1.60 -7.60
C VAL A 125 -29.13 -1.04 -7.81
N VAL A 126 -29.32 0.27 -7.65
CA VAL A 126 -30.62 0.92 -7.87
C VAL A 126 -31.06 0.79 -9.33
N PHE A 127 -30.16 1.01 -10.29
CA PHE A 127 -30.46 0.82 -11.72
C PHE A 127 -30.86 -0.63 -12.04
N ALA A 128 -30.20 -1.62 -11.44
CA ALA A 128 -30.59 -3.01 -11.60
C ALA A 128 -32.01 -3.25 -11.07
N LEU A 129 -32.34 -2.74 -9.89
CA LEU A 129 -33.68 -2.85 -9.30
C LEU A 129 -34.75 -2.19 -10.17
N VAL A 130 -34.50 -0.98 -10.67
CA VAL A 130 -35.42 -0.29 -11.60
C VAL A 130 -35.63 -1.13 -12.87
N GLY A 131 -34.57 -1.70 -13.43
CA GLY A 131 -34.65 -2.61 -14.57
C GLY A 131 -35.52 -3.84 -14.28
N ILE A 132 -35.31 -4.52 -13.15
CA ILE A 132 -36.11 -5.67 -12.73
C ILE A 132 -37.59 -5.28 -12.59
N LEU A 133 -37.88 -4.15 -11.95
CA LEU A 133 -39.26 -3.69 -11.74
C LEU A 133 -39.96 -3.27 -13.05
N PHE A 134 -39.21 -2.81 -14.04
CA PHE A 134 -39.75 -2.45 -15.35
C PHE A 134 -40.03 -3.68 -16.23
N LEU A 135 -39.20 -4.73 -16.16
CA LEU A 135 -39.45 -5.99 -16.86
C LEU A 135 -40.46 -6.90 -16.14
N SER A 136 -40.44 -6.89 -14.81
CA SER A 136 -41.28 -7.72 -13.96
C SER A 136 -41.98 -6.83 -12.92
N PRO A 137 -43.23 -6.40 -13.18
CA PRO A 137 -43.92 -5.46 -12.31
C PRO A 137 -44.01 -5.99 -10.88
N PHE A 138 -44.13 -5.05 -9.93
CA PHE A 138 -44.12 -5.37 -8.50
C PHE A 138 -45.20 -6.40 -8.15
N SER A 139 -44.75 -7.54 -7.62
CA SER A 139 -45.58 -8.65 -7.15
C SER A 139 -44.90 -9.24 -5.92
N LYS A 140 -45.66 -9.81 -4.99
CA LYS A 140 -45.10 -10.46 -3.78
C LYS A 140 -44.00 -11.47 -4.15
N LYS A 141 -44.19 -12.23 -5.24
CA LYS A 141 -43.19 -13.20 -5.74
C LYS A 141 -41.90 -12.53 -6.23
N ASN A 142 -42.01 -11.44 -6.97
CA ASN A 142 -40.85 -10.69 -7.49
C ASN A 142 -40.11 -9.96 -6.37
N ALA A 143 -40.84 -9.42 -5.39
CA ALA A 143 -40.23 -8.82 -4.21
C ALA A 143 -39.46 -9.87 -3.39
N THR A 144 -40.03 -11.05 -3.18
CA THR A 144 -39.33 -12.15 -2.50
C THR A 144 -38.09 -12.60 -3.27
N SER A 145 -38.13 -12.70 -4.60
CA SER A 145 -36.95 -13.11 -5.37
C SER A 145 -35.82 -12.08 -5.32
N ILE A 146 -36.13 -10.78 -5.35
CA ILE A 146 -35.13 -9.71 -5.19
C ILE A 146 -34.47 -9.80 -3.80
N ILE A 147 -35.27 -9.91 -2.74
CA ILE A 147 -34.76 -9.99 -1.37
C ILE A 147 -33.89 -11.24 -1.20
N VAL A 148 -34.36 -12.39 -1.68
CA VAL A 148 -33.59 -13.65 -1.60
C VAL A 148 -32.28 -13.53 -2.38
N ALA A 149 -32.28 -12.97 -3.60
CA ALA A 149 -31.06 -12.75 -4.36
C ALA A 149 -30.07 -11.82 -3.64
N GLY A 150 -30.57 -10.76 -3.00
CA GLY A 150 -29.76 -9.85 -2.19
C GLY A 150 -29.14 -10.54 -0.97
N ILE A 151 -29.94 -11.31 -0.23
CA ILE A 151 -29.46 -12.08 0.93
C ILE A 151 -28.42 -13.12 0.50
N ILE A 152 -28.62 -13.80 -0.62
CA ILE A 152 -27.65 -14.75 -1.16
C ILE A 152 -26.33 -14.06 -1.49
N ALA A 153 -26.36 -12.91 -2.16
CA ALA A 153 -25.15 -12.15 -2.52
C ALA A 153 -24.41 -11.61 -1.29
N ILE A 154 -25.14 -11.13 -0.27
CA ILE A 154 -24.54 -10.67 0.99
C ILE A 154 -23.95 -11.86 1.77
N GLY A 155 -24.73 -12.94 1.91
CA GLY A 155 -24.34 -14.14 2.65
C GLY A 155 -23.12 -14.83 2.03
N SER A 156 -23.01 -14.87 0.70
CA SER A 156 -21.85 -15.44 0.02
C SER A 156 -20.58 -14.63 0.33
N MET A 157 -20.65 -13.30 0.30
CA MET A 157 -19.50 -12.45 0.64
C MET A 157 -19.10 -12.54 2.10
N ILE A 158 -20.06 -12.61 3.02
CA ILE A 158 -19.79 -12.82 4.46
C ILE A 158 -19.15 -14.19 4.69
N THR A 159 -19.64 -15.24 4.01
CA THR A 159 -19.08 -16.58 4.11
C THR A 159 -17.65 -16.61 3.59
N LEU A 160 -17.38 -15.98 2.44
CA LEU A 160 -16.02 -15.82 1.91
C LEU A 160 -15.10 -15.10 2.88
N PHE A 161 -15.58 -14.03 3.53
CA PHE A 161 -14.82 -13.27 4.53
C PHE A 161 -14.36 -14.14 5.70
N PHE A 162 -15.29 -14.83 6.36
CA PHE A 162 -14.95 -15.67 7.50
C PHE A 162 -14.07 -16.87 7.11
N ASN A 163 -14.32 -17.47 5.94
CA ASN A 163 -13.53 -18.59 5.45
C ASN A 163 -12.10 -18.16 5.08
N SER A 164 -11.95 -17.00 4.42
CA SER A 164 -10.62 -16.43 4.12
C SER A 164 -9.83 -16.15 5.40
N GLU A 165 -10.45 -15.49 6.38
CA GLU A 165 -9.83 -15.22 7.68
C GLU A 165 -9.42 -16.51 8.42
N TYR A 166 -10.25 -17.55 8.35
CA TYR A 166 -9.95 -18.86 8.94
C TYR A 166 -8.71 -19.50 8.29
N ILE A 167 -8.67 -19.56 6.96
CA ILE A 167 -7.56 -20.15 6.20
C ILE A 167 -6.25 -19.40 6.46
N ILE A 168 -6.28 -18.07 6.42
CA ILE A 168 -5.07 -17.25 6.64
C ILE A 168 -4.52 -17.42 8.07
N LYS A 169 -5.39 -17.61 9.07
CA LYS A 169 -4.97 -17.79 10.47
C LYS A 169 -4.49 -19.21 10.79
N GLN A 170 -5.04 -20.23 10.14
CA GLN A 170 -4.71 -21.63 10.44
C GLN A 170 -3.53 -22.15 9.62
N GLU A 171 -3.48 -21.83 8.32
CA GLU A 171 -2.59 -22.55 7.40
C GLU A 171 -1.17 -21.96 7.31
N ASN A 172 -0.89 -20.80 7.95
CA ASN A 172 0.41 -20.11 7.85
C ASN A 172 0.96 -20.11 6.41
N ASN A 173 0.06 -19.93 5.45
CA ASN A 173 0.43 -19.69 4.07
C ASN A 173 1.42 -18.52 4.12
N PHE A 174 2.58 -18.67 3.45
CA PHE A 174 3.62 -17.64 3.36
C PHE A 174 3.13 -16.39 2.59
N THR A 175 1.82 -16.11 2.60
CA THR A 175 1.19 -14.87 2.21
C THR A 175 1.62 -13.78 3.19
N ARG A 176 2.66 -13.05 2.80
CA ARG A 176 3.19 -11.91 3.55
C ARG A 176 2.09 -10.85 3.69
N ARG A 177 1.57 -10.68 4.90
CA ARG A 177 0.76 -9.50 5.23
C ARG A 177 1.68 -8.28 5.15
N TYR A 178 1.30 -7.27 4.37
CA TYR A 178 1.98 -5.97 4.41
C TYR A 178 1.73 -5.37 5.80
N LEU A 179 2.80 -4.90 6.46
CA LEU A 179 2.70 -4.41 7.82
C LEU A 179 1.74 -3.20 7.88
N PRO A 180 0.80 -3.17 8.85
CA PRO A 180 -0.23 -2.12 8.96
C PRO A 180 0.34 -0.75 9.36
N HIS A 181 1.61 -0.70 9.77
CA HIS A 181 2.31 0.53 10.10
C HIS A 181 3.41 0.75 9.05
N PRO A 182 3.10 1.34 7.88
CA PRO A 182 4.15 1.82 7.01
C PRO A 182 5.02 2.78 7.82
N ILE A 183 6.34 2.69 7.65
CA ILE A 183 7.26 3.66 8.24
C ILE A 183 7.00 4.96 7.48
N ILE A 184 6.14 5.81 8.06
CA ILE A 184 5.84 7.14 7.53
C ILE A 184 7.05 8.00 7.88
N GLU A 185 7.69 8.55 6.85
CA GLU A 185 8.74 9.55 6.99
C GLU A 185 8.16 10.75 7.77
N GLN A 186 8.57 10.91 9.03
CA GLN A 186 8.07 11.99 9.88
C GLN A 186 8.80 13.30 9.57
N GLU A 187 10.12 13.26 9.47
CA GLU A 187 10.97 14.41 9.25
C GLU A 187 12.17 14.04 8.36
N ALA A 188 12.59 14.99 7.52
CA ALA A 188 13.70 14.83 6.61
C ALA A 188 14.47 16.14 6.50
N ILE A 189 15.80 16.04 6.49
CA ILE A 189 16.68 17.20 6.27
C ILE A 189 17.56 16.98 5.05
N ASN A 190 17.66 18.00 4.21
CA ASN A 190 18.60 18.01 3.09
C ASN A 190 19.96 18.53 3.56
N LEU A 191 20.97 17.66 3.55
CA LEU A 191 22.34 17.98 3.99
C LEU A 191 23.14 18.82 2.97
N GLY A 192 22.61 19.00 1.76
CA GLY A 192 23.21 19.82 0.69
C GLY A 192 24.41 19.19 -0.04
N ALA A 193 24.89 18.02 0.41
CA ALA A 193 25.93 17.26 -0.28
C ALA A 193 25.74 15.75 -0.09
N ASN A 194 26.25 14.96 -1.01
CA ASN A 194 26.22 13.48 -0.97
C ASN A 194 27.50 12.87 -0.36
N SER A 195 28.39 13.70 0.20
CA SER A 195 29.68 13.28 0.76
C SER A 195 29.64 12.96 2.26
N TYR A 196 28.46 13.02 2.89
CA TYR A 196 28.32 12.70 4.31
C TYR A 196 28.26 11.19 4.57
N TYR A 197 28.78 10.77 5.71
CA TYR A 197 28.60 9.43 6.26
C TYR A 197 28.24 9.51 7.74
N PHE A 198 27.57 8.49 8.24
CA PHE A 198 27.21 8.40 9.66
C PHE A 198 28.46 8.13 10.50
N ALA A 199 28.81 9.07 11.37
CA ALA A 199 29.97 8.99 12.25
C ALA A 199 29.60 8.46 13.65
N GLY A 200 28.39 8.71 14.13
CA GLY A 200 27.93 8.21 15.42
C GLY A 200 26.63 8.86 15.88
N LEU A 201 26.12 8.38 17.01
CA LEU A 201 24.91 8.88 17.67
C LEU A 201 25.16 8.93 19.17
N ASP A 202 24.79 10.05 19.80
CA ASP A 202 24.68 10.16 21.25
C ASP A 202 23.19 10.26 21.67
N ALA A 203 22.92 10.52 22.95
CA ALA A 203 21.55 10.61 23.47
C ALA A 203 20.71 11.76 22.88
N HIS A 204 21.33 12.74 22.22
CA HIS A 204 20.71 14.01 21.82
C HIS A 204 21.04 14.46 20.38
N LYS A 205 22.13 13.96 19.78
CA LYS A 205 22.71 14.41 18.52
C LYS A 205 23.18 13.23 17.66
N ILE A 206 22.95 13.37 16.37
CA ILE A 206 23.50 12.56 15.28
C ILE A 206 24.76 13.25 14.77
N TYR A 207 25.86 12.51 14.64
CA TYR A 207 27.10 13.01 14.08
C TYR A 207 27.34 12.43 12.69
N LEU A 208 27.65 13.32 11.74
CA LEU A 208 27.98 13.00 10.36
C LEU A 208 29.40 13.48 10.05
N GLY A 209 30.23 12.58 9.54
CA GLY A 209 31.52 12.94 8.93
C GLY A 209 31.34 13.26 7.46
N ASN A 210 32.39 13.79 6.82
CA ASN A 210 32.34 14.16 5.40
C ASN A 210 33.58 13.67 4.63
N TYR A 211 33.40 12.88 3.57
CA TYR A 211 34.49 12.35 2.75
C TYR A 211 35.29 13.42 1.99
N THR A 212 34.63 14.53 1.60
CA THR A 212 35.27 15.66 0.89
C THR A 212 35.90 16.68 1.84
N ALA A 213 35.47 16.70 3.11
CA ALA A 213 36.02 17.54 4.16
C ALA A 213 36.25 16.72 5.45
N PRO A 214 37.28 15.84 5.46
CA PRO A 214 37.40 14.77 6.46
C PRO A 214 37.60 15.19 7.91
N LEU A 215 37.97 16.45 8.17
CA LEU A 215 38.13 17.03 9.52
C LEU A 215 36.93 17.91 9.93
N ILE A 216 35.82 17.84 9.20
CA ILE A 216 34.58 18.52 9.56
C ILE A 216 33.60 17.49 10.09
N LEU A 217 33.21 17.64 11.36
CA LEU A 217 32.17 16.87 12.01
C LEU A 217 30.89 17.70 12.05
N THR A 218 29.83 17.19 11.45
CA THR A 218 28.51 17.83 11.46
C THR A 218 27.65 17.18 12.54
N SER A 219 27.11 17.96 13.47
CA SER A 219 26.22 17.46 14.51
C SER A 219 24.80 17.97 14.28
N ILE A 220 23.82 17.08 14.37
CA ILE A 220 22.41 17.35 14.10
C ILE A 220 21.59 16.89 15.31
N ASN A 221 20.73 17.74 15.86
CA ASN A 221 19.83 17.32 16.94
C ASN A 221 18.85 16.23 16.45
N LEU A 222 18.36 15.38 17.34
CA LEU A 222 17.39 14.32 16.99
C LEU A 222 16.10 14.85 16.34
N ASP A 223 15.71 16.10 16.63
CA ASP A 223 14.58 16.80 15.99
C ASP A 223 14.92 17.41 14.61
N LEU A 224 16.09 17.07 14.04
CA LEU A 224 16.58 17.48 12.71
C LEU A 224 16.56 18.99 12.38
N LYS A 225 16.38 19.87 13.38
CA LYS A 225 16.23 21.33 13.18
C LYS A 225 17.53 22.11 13.24
N ASP A 226 18.50 21.64 14.01
CA ASP A 226 19.74 22.34 14.27
C ASP A 226 20.91 21.54 13.71
N VAL A 227 21.72 22.20 12.88
CA VAL A 227 22.86 21.60 12.18
C VAL A 227 24.07 22.47 12.44
N GLU A 228 25.00 21.94 13.23
CA GLU A 228 26.26 22.60 13.53
C GLU A 228 27.40 21.89 12.82
N LYS A 229 28.42 22.64 12.38
CA LYS A 229 29.63 22.10 11.76
C LYS A 229 30.83 22.50 12.60
N HIS A 230 31.55 21.50 13.09
CA HIS A 230 32.70 21.67 13.96
C HIS A 230 33.95 21.14 13.27
N ARG A 231 35.02 21.93 13.28
CA ARG A 231 36.31 21.53 12.70
C ARG A 231 37.13 20.82 13.78
N ILE A 232 37.62 19.63 13.46
CA ILE A 232 38.51 18.88 14.33
C ILE A 232 39.95 19.35 14.14
N GLU A 233 40.61 19.64 15.26
CA GLU A 233 42.04 19.99 15.33
C GLU A 233 42.85 18.76 15.76
N LEU A 234 43.83 18.37 14.96
CA LEU A 234 44.76 17.28 15.28
C LEU A 234 46.07 17.86 15.83
N GLU A 235 46.56 17.33 16.96
CA GLU A 235 47.76 17.81 17.65
C GLU A 235 49.05 17.69 16.81
N GLN A 236 49.15 16.64 15.98
CA GLN A 236 50.29 16.41 15.09
C GLN A 236 49.85 15.92 13.71
N SER A 237 50.19 16.67 12.66
CA SER A 237 49.72 16.45 11.29
C SER A 237 50.80 16.01 10.30
N ASN A 238 51.95 15.53 10.77
CA ASN A 238 53.06 15.09 9.90
C ASN A 238 52.79 13.77 9.15
N PHE A 239 51.56 13.26 9.18
CA PHE A 239 51.15 12.04 8.48
C PHE A 239 50.46 12.38 7.16
N ASN A 240 50.79 11.62 6.11
CA ASN A 240 50.12 11.76 4.82
C ASN A 240 48.85 10.91 4.81
N PHE A 241 47.75 11.47 5.31
CA PHE A 241 46.47 10.77 5.33
C PHE A 241 45.83 10.71 3.94
N ARG A 242 45.14 9.61 3.64
CA ARG A 242 44.43 9.39 2.36
C ARG A 242 42.91 9.44 2.49
N ALA A 243 42.36 8.88 3.56
CA ALA A 243 40.93 8.71 3.77
C ALA A 243 40.59 8.79 5.27
N ILE A 244 40.81 9.98 5.86
CA ILE A 244 40.46 10.23 7.26
C ILE A 244 38.97 9.97 7.49
N THR A 245 38.68 9.17 8.50
CA THR A 245 37.34 8.82 8.96
C THR A 245 37.22 9.16 10.45
N ILE A 246 36.03 9.61 10.84
CA ILE A 246 35.69 9.98 12.21
C ILE A 246 34.60 9.02 12.70
N LYS A 247 34.78 8.48 13.90
CA LYS A 247 33.72 7.77 14.63
C LYS A 247 33.47 8.44 15.97
N VAL A 248 32.21 8.61 16.32
CA VAL A 248 31.78 9.19 17.60
C VAL A 248 31.10 8.11 18.42
N PHE A 249 31.52 7.98 19.68
CA PHE A 249 30.95 7.06 20.66
C PHE A 249 30.74 7.83 21.95
N GLU A 250 29.47 8.06 22.31
CA GLU A 250 29.10 8.87 23.48
C GLU A 250 29.81 10.24 23.45
N ASP A 251 30.62 10.55 24.46
CA ASP A 251 31.32 11.84 24.59
C ASP A 251 32.72 11.83 23.94
N GLU A 252 33.12 10.74 23.29
CA GLU A 252 34.44 10.55 22.69
C GLU A 252 34.36 10.43 21.17
N PHE A 253 35.38 10.92 20.48
CA PHE A 253 35.52 10.71 19.05
C PHE A 253 36.91 10.23 18.67
N TYR A 254 36.96 9.48 17.59
CA TYR A 254 38.14 8.78 17.09
C TYR A 254 38.36 9.16 15.64
N VAL A 255 39.59 9.53 15.30
CA VAL A 255 39.98 9.91 13.94
C VAL A 255 41.06 8.94 13.44
N TYR A 256 40.82 8.30 12.30
CA TYR A 256 41.72 7.29 11.75
C TYR A 256 41.58 7.21 10.23
N ASP A 257 42.61 6.73 9.53
CA ASP A 257 42.65 6.61 8.06
C ASP A 257 42.55 5.15 7.57
N GLY A 258 42.78 4.17 8.45
CA GLY A 258 42.82 2.75 8.10
C GLY A 258 44.07 2.34 7.31
N ASN A 259 44.70 3.25 6.56
CA ASN A 259 45.99 3.03 5.88
C ASN A 259 47.19 3.49 6.70
N VAL A 260 47.02 4.52 7.53
CA VAL A 260 48.04 5.01 8.46
C VAL A 260 47.75 4.37 9.82
N PRO A 261 48.73 3.68 10.45
CA PRO A 261 48.53 2.95 11.72
C PRO A 261 48.54 3.91 12.92
N VAL A 262 47.75 4.98 12.85
CA VAL A 262 47.61 6.00 13.90
C VAL A 262 46.12 6.27 14.11
N ILE A 263 45.72 6.31 15.37
CA ILE A 263 44.37 6.69 15.79
C ILE A 263 44.52 7.91 16.69
N PHE A 264 43.75 8.96 16.42
CA PHE A 264 43.61 10.10 17.32
C PHE A 264 42.33 9.94 18.11
N LYS A 265 42.37 10.34 19.37
CA LYS A 265 41.22 10.34 20.28
C LYS A 265 41.01 11.76 20.79
N GLY A 266 39.76 12.20 20.80
CA GLY A 266 39.34 13.46 21.42
C GLY A 266 38.06 13.29 22.22
N CYS A 267 37.75 14.28 23.05
CA CYS A 267 36.50 14.35 23.79
C CYS A 267 35.66 15.53 23.28
N LEU A 268 34.36 15.33 23.16
CA LEU A 268 33.40 16.38 22.87
C LEU A 268 33.15 17.22 24.13
N PRO A 269 32.96 18.54 24.01
CA PRO A 269 32.91 19.36 22.79
C PRO A 269 34.25 20.03 22.45
N ASN A 270 35.40 19.53 22.94
CA ASN A 270 36.69 20.21 22.77
C ASN A 270 37.22 20.14 21.32
N TYR A 271 36.67 19.23 20.47
CA TYR A 271 37.01 19.01 19.05
C TYR A 271 38.51 18.93 18.73
N ARG A 272 39.33 18.67 19.76
CA ARG A 272 40.78 18.46 19.68
C ARG A 272 41.05 17.00 19.90
N ALA A 273 41.86 16.42 19.02
CA ALA A 273 42.25 15.02 19.11
C ALA A 273 43.76 14.88 19.23
N GLU A 274 44.16 14.10 20.23
CA GLU A 274 45.54 13.76 20.53
C GLU A 274 45.85 12.35 20.03
N MET A 275 47.11 12.09 19.72
CA MET A 275 47.51 10.77 19.24
C MET A 275 47.33 9.73 20.35
N MET A 276 46.58 8.66 20.08
CA MET A 276 46.47 7.56 21.00
C MET A 276 47.77 6.74 20.98
N HIS A 277 48.52 6.78 22.08
CA HIS A 277 49.60 5.83 22.30
C HIS A 277 48.99 4.46 22.63
N ILE A 278 49.10 3.51 21.69
CA ILE A 278 48.58 2.14 21.84
C ILE A 278 49.39 1.42 22.94
N LYS A 279 49.01 1.63 24.20
CA LYS A 279 49.23 0.64 25.26
C LYS A 279 48.03 -0.29 25.23
N TYR A 280 48.27 -1.53 24.80
CA TYR A 280 47.27 -2.58 24.64
C TYR A 280 46.20 -2.62 25.74
N THR A 281 44.95 -2.37 25.36
CA THR A 281 43.76 -2.91 26.04
C THR A 281 42.76 -3.32 24.97
N SER A 282 42.36 -4.59 24.99
CA SER A 282 41.54 -5.27 23.98
C SER A 282 40.12 -4.69 23.79
N GLU A 283 39.61 -3.92 24.74
CA GLU A 283 38.26 -3.34 24.68
C GLU A 283 38.13 -2.18 23.67
N THR A 284 39.20 -1.42 23.42
CA THR A 284 39.13 -0.23 22.54
C THR A 284 39.08 -0.62 21.06
N ILE A 285 39.77 -1.70 20.68
CA ILE A 285 39.79 -2.21 19.30
C ILE A 285 38.45 -2.86 18.94
N LEU A 286 37.76 -3.48 19.91
CA LEU A 286 36.45 -4.10 19.70
C LEU A 286 35.30 -3.09 19.49
N ARG A 287 35.50 -1.82 19.82
CA ARG A 287 34.50 -0.75 19.68
C ARG A 287 34.63 0.05 18.38
N LEU A 288 35.79 0.00 17.71
CA LEU A 288 36.06 0.66 16.43
C LEU A 288 35.61 -0.22 15.25
#